data_AF-A0A1H4X909-F1
#
_entry.id   AF-A0A1H4X909-F1
#
_cell.length_a   1.000
_cell.length_b   1.000
_cell.length_c   1.000
_cell.angle_alpha   90.00
_cell.angle_beta   90.00
_cell.angle_gamma   90.00
#
_symmetry.space_group_name_H-M   'P 1'
#
loop_
_entity.id
_entity.type
_entity.pdbx_description
1 polymer ?
#
loop_
_entity_poly.entity_id
_entity_poly.type
_entity_poly.pdbx_seq_one_letter_code
_entity_poly.pdbx_strand_id
1 'polypeptide(L)'
;MARIADTARTVYRQEMVAAKAAVYPEVWWHHLERAHIASQPDPWLHTCTHVAMFASALRQRCRREALGQVVRIIVATPGSLAGRYPEGNTGRASAGLMTPMPIPADLASALAR
;
A
#
# COMPACT_ATOMS: atom_id res chain seq x y z
N MET A 1 -10.65 -15.47 -9.29
CA MET A 1 -10.18 -14.55 -10.35
C MET A 1 -9.13 -13.64 -9.73
N ALA A 2 -7.90 -13.64 -10.23
CA ALA A 2 -6.89 -12.70 -9.78
C ALA A 2 -7.38 -11.28 -10.10
N ARG A 3 -7.56 -10.44 -9.07
CA ARG A 3 -8.06 -9.06 -9.23
C ARG A 3 -6.98 -8.08 -9.73
N ILE A 4 -5.75 -8.55 -9.87
CA ILE A 4 -4.58 -7.81 -10.36
C ILE A 4 -3.78 -8.67 -11.33
N ALA A 5 -3.04 -8.03 -12.24
CA ALA A 5 -2.11 -8.69 -13.15
C ALA A 5 -0.98 -9.42 -12.40
N ASP A 6 -0.39 -10.45 -13.02
CA ASP A 6 0.73 -11.19 -12.42
C ASP A 6 1.99 -10.33 -12.25
N THR A 7 2.18 -9.37 -13.16
CA THR A 7 3.22 -8.32 -13.07
C THR A 7 3.01 -7.46 -11.82
N ALA A 8 1.79 -6.97 -11.59
CA ALA A 8 1.44 -6.21 -10.39
C ALA A 8 1.63 -7.02 -9.11
N ARG A 9 1.27 -8.31 -9.11
CA ARG A 9 1.50 -9.22 -7.98
C ARG A 9 2.98 -9.46 -7.73
N THR A 10 3.80 -9.50 -8.77
CA THR A 10 5.26 -9.65 -8.68
C THR A 10 5.88 -8.40 -8.09
N VAL A 11 5.52 -7.21 -8.59
CA VAL A 11 5.96 -5.93 -8.02
C VAL A 11 5.59 -5.85 -6.55
N TYR A 12 4.33 -6.12 -6.19
CA TYR A 12 3.89 -6.17 -4.80
C TYR A 12 4.81 -7.01 -3.91
N ARG A 13 5.15 -8.24 -4.34
CA ARG A 13 6.03 -9.13 -3.55
C ARG A 13 7.45 -8.55 -3.44
N GLN A 14 8.00 -8.01 -4.52
CA GLN A 14 9.33 -7.41 -4.52
C GLN A 14 9.40 -6.22 -3.56
N GLU A 15 8.41 -5.33 -3.62
CA GLU A 15 8.30 -4.17 -2.72
C GLU A 15 8.15 -4.62 -1.26
N MET A 16 7.31 -5.62 -0.96
CA MET A 16 7.18 -6.14 0.41
C MET A 16 8.47 -6.79 0.94
N VAL A 17 9.22 -7.50 0.10
CA VAL A 17 10.52 -8.08 0.45
C VAL A 17 11.55 -6.98 0.70
N ALA A 18 11.62 -5.99 -0.19
CA ALA A 18 12.54 -4.86 -0.08
C ALA A 18 12.24 -4.02 1.17
N ALA A 19 10.96 -3.76 1.46
CA ALA A 19 10.53 -3.09 2.68
C ALA A 19 11.00 -3.83 3.95
N LYS A 20 10.91 -5.16 3.96
CA LYS A 20 11.35 -5.98 5.11
C LYS A 20 12.86 -6.00 5.27
N ALA A 21 13.62 -5.96 4.16
CA ALA A 21 15.08 -5.99 4.16
C ALA A 21 15.72 -4.62 4.46
N ALA A 22 14.97 -3.53 4.24
CA ALA A 22 15.47 -2.17 4.43
C ALA A 22 15.80 -1.87 5.90
N VAL A 23 16.96 -1.22 6.10
CA VAL A 23 17.46 -0.82 7.42
C VAL A 23 16.94 0.56 7.83
N TYR A 24 16.76 1.45 6.85
CA TYR A 24 16.42 2.84 7.10
C TYR A 24 14.93 3.13 6.91
N PRO A 25 14.33 3.98 7.75
CA PRO A 25 12.89 4.26 7.69
C PRO A 25 12.35 4.74 6.36
N GLU A 26 13.05 5.67 5.74
CA GLU A 26 12.72 6.23 4.45
C GLU A 26 12.67 5.17 3.35
N VAL A 27 13.58 4.18 3.40
CA VAL A 27 13.67 3.12 2.39
C VAL A 27 12.53 2.12 2.57
N TRP A 28 12.25 1.64 3.79
CA TRP A 28 11.11 0.73 3.95
C TRP A 28 9.78 1.41 3.67
N TRP A 29 9.63 2.71 3.98
CA TRP A 29 8.38 3.42 3.70
C TRP A 29 8.18 3.59 2.20
N HIS A 30 9.23 3.94 1.47
CA HIS A 30 9.19 4.01 0.02
C HIS A 30 8.64 2.71 -0.59
N HIS A 31 9.17 1.56 -0.16
CA HIS A 31 8.70 0.26 -0.63
C HIS A 31 7.27 -0.08 -0.17
N LEU A 32 6.89 0.26 1.07
CA LEU A 32 5.51 0.04 1.54
C LEU A 32 4.48 0.88 0.80
N GLU A 33 4.80 2.13 0.44
CA GLU A 33 3.93 3.01 -0.35
C GLU A 33 3.72 2.45 -1.76
N ARG A 34 4.77 1.90 -2.35
CA ARG A 34 4.71 1.25 -3.68
C ARG A 34 3.95 -0.08 -3.65
N ALA A 35 4.19 -0.91 -2.63
CA ALA A 35 3.41 -2.11 -2.37
C ALA A 35 1.92 -1.78 -2.20
N HIS A 36 1.62 -0.68 -1.51
CA HIS A 36 0.25 -0.21 -1.30
C HIS A 36 -0.41 0.10 -2.64
N ILE A 37 0.20 0.93 -3.49
CA ILE A 37 -0.28 1.28 -4.83
C ILE A 37 -0.53 0.03 -5.68
N ALA A 38 0.42 -0.92 -5.72
CA ALA A 38 0.29 -2.14 -6.51
C ALA A 38 -0.82 -3.08 -6.01
N SER A 39 -1.10 -3.03 -4.70
CA SER A 39 -2.07 -3.91 -4.06
C SER A 39 -3.50 -3.38 -4.06
N GLN A 40 -3.75 -2.10 -4.35
CA GLN A 40 -5.07 -1.46 -4.20
C GLN A 40 -6.26 -2.24 -4.80
N PRO A 41 -6.13 -2.89 -5.99
CA PRO A 41 -7.24 -3.64 -6.58
C PRO A 41 -7.47 -5.03 -5.93
N ASP A 42 -6.52 -5.56 -5.15
CA ASP A 42 -6.62 -6.82 -4.43
C ASP A 42 -6.86 -6.57 -2.92
N PRO A 43 -8.10 -6.74 -2.40
CA PRO A 43 -8.45 -6.39 -1.03
C PRO A 43 -7.59 -7.08 0.04
N TRP A 44 -7.15 -8.31 -0.24
CA TRP A 44 -6.33 -9.07 0.69
C TRP A 44 -4.93 -8.49 0.75
N LEU A 45 -4.28 -8.32 -0.41
CA LEU A 45 -2.94 -7.74 -0.46
C LEU A 45 -2.92 -6.31 0.07
N HIS A 46 -3.95 -5.52 -0.24
CA HIS A 46 -4.11 -4.15 0.25
C HIS A 46 -4.19 -4.09 1.77
N THR A 47 -5.01 -4.95 2.37
CA THR A 47 -5.11 -5.06 3.83
C THR A 47 -3.79 -5.53 4.45
N CYS A 48 -3.11 -6.51 3.85
CA CYS A 48 -1.79 -6.95 4.31
C CYS A 48 -0.77 -5.80 4.29
N THR A 49 -0.79 -4.93 3.27
CA THR A 49 0.09 -3.76 3.23
C THR A 49 -0.20 -2.80 4.38
N HIS A 50 -1.47 -2.50 4.67
CA HIS A 50 -1.82 -1.64 5.80
C HIS A 50 -1.39 -2.23 7.16
N VAL A 51 -1.46 -3.55 7.33
CA VAL A 51 -0.93 -4.22 8.54
C VAL A 51 0.59 -4.03 8.64
N ALA A 52 1.32 -4.15 7.53
CA ALA A 52 2.76 -3.89 7.51
C ALA A 52 3.10 -2.42 7.80
N MET A 53 2.35 -1.48 7.22
CA MET A 53 2.47 -0.05 7.51
C MET A 53 2.16 0.26 8.99
N PHE A 54 1.15 -0.38 9.57
CA PHE A 54 0.82 -0.25 10.99
C PHE A 54 1.99 -0.73 11.88
N ALA A 55 2.55 -1.91 11.59
CA ALA A 55 3.72 -2.40 12.31
C ALA A 55 4.93 -1.44 12.20
N SER A 56 5.18 -0.89 11.02
CA SER A 56 6.23 0.13 10.81
C SER A 56 5.97 1.41 11.59
N ALA A 57 4.71 1.86 11.69
CA ALA A 57 4.33 3.01 12.50
C ALA A 57 4.57 2.77 14.00
N LEU A 58 4.25 1.58 14.50
CA LEU A 58 4.53 1.20 15.88
C LEU A 58 6.04 1.17 16.17
N ARG A 59 6.84 0.60 15.26
CA ARG A 59 8.31 0.58 15.37
C ARG A 59 8.91 1.98 15.47
N GLN A 60 8.34 2.95 14.75
CA GLN A 60 8.74 4.36 14.80
C GLN A 60 8.06 5.18 15.90
N ARG A 61 7.17 4.56 16.71
CA ARG A 61 6.36 5.25 17.72
C ARG A 61 5.51 6.40 17.15
N CYS A 62 5.14 6.32 15.88
CA CYS A 62 4.34 7.33 15.20
C CYS A 62 2.84 7.07 15.42
N ARG A 63 2.28 7.63 16.50
CA ARG A 63 0.88 7.43 16.90
C ARG A 63 -0.12 7.89 15.82
N ARG A 64 0.16 9.02 15.16
CA ARG A 64 -0.67 9.57 14.07
C ARG A 64 -0.80 8.56 12.93
N GLU A 65 0.33 7.98 12.53
CA GLU A 65 0.35 6.99 11.46
C GLU A 65 -0.34 5.69 11.89
N ALA A 66 -0.07 5.20 13.10
CA ALA A 66 -0.69 3.99 13.62
C ALA A 66 -2.23 4.09 13.63
N LEU A 67 -2.79 5.21 14.12
CA LEU A 67 -4.23 5.45 14.07
C LEU A 67 -4.76 5.53 12.63
N GLY A 68 -4.03 6.22 11.74
CA GLY A 68 -4.39 6.31 10.33
C GLY A 68 -4.42 4.95 9.62
N GLN A 69 -3.55 4.02 10.00
CA GLN A 69 -3.54 2.66 9.47
C GLN A 69 -4.68 1.81 10.05
N VAL A 70 -5.05 1.96 11.33
CA VAL A 70 -6.23 1.27 11.89
C VAL A 70 -7.49 1.63 11.12
N VAL A 71 -7.72 2.93 10.86
CA VAL A 71 -8.86 3.39 10.06
C VAL A 71 -8.82 2.78 8.66
N ARG A 72 -7.64 2.76 8.02
CA ARG A 72 -7.47 2.20 6.69
C ARG A 72 -7.68 0.70 6.63
N ILE A 73 -7.25 -0.08 7.62
CA ILE A 73 -7.52 -1.53 7.68
C ILE A 73 -9.03 -1.80 7.68
N ILE A 74 -9.80 -1.03 8.46
CA ILE A 74 -11.25 -1.18 8.55
C ILE A 74 -11.94 -0.87 7.20
N VAL A 75 -11.44 0.13 6.46
CA VAL A 75 -12.07 0.61 5.21
C VAL A 75 -11.52 -0.04 3.94
N ALA A 76 -10.26 -0.50 3.95
CA ALA A 76 -9.56 -1.01 2.76
C ALA A 76 -10.23 -2.25 2.18
N THR A 77 -10.64 -3.20 3.02
CA THR A 77 -11.32 -4.43 2.58
C THR A 77 -12.63 -4.12 1.82
N PRO A 78 -13.61 -3.39 2.39
CA PRO A 78 -14.85 -3.07 1.67
C PRO A 78 -14.61 -2.14 0.46
N GLY A 79 -13.69 -1.18 0.55
CA GLY A 79 -13.36 -0.27 -0.56
C GLY A 79 -12.80 -1.01 -1.78
N SER A 80 -11.75 -1.81 -1.58
CA SER A 80 -11.17 -2.63 -2.64
C SER A 80 -12.14 -3.71 -3.14
N LEU A 81 -12.97 -4.27 -2.26
CA LEU A 81 -13.98 -5.24 -2.68
C LEU A 81 -14.99 -4.63 -3.68
N ALA A 82 -15.38 -3.38 -3.44
CA ALA A 82 -16.25 -2.58 -4.29
C ALA A 82 -15.53 -1.94 -5.50
N GLY A 83 -14.23 -2.19 -5.69
CA GLY A 83 -13.43 -1.57 -6.75
C GLY A 83 -13.25 -0.06 -6.59
N ARG A 84 -13.46 0.48 -5.37
CA ARG A 84 -13.36 1.90 -5.05
C ARG A 84 -12.12 2.12 -4.19
N TYR A 85 -11.03 2.50 -4.83
CA TYR A 85 -9.79 2.89 -4.18
C TYR A 85 -9.19 4.11 -4.91
N PRO A 86 -8.51 5.02 -4.19
CA PRO A 86 -7.90 6.19 -4.80
C PRO A 86 -6.59 5.81 -5.50
N GLU A 87 -6.61 5.66 -6.83
CA GLU A 87 -5.44 5.27 -7.62
C GLU A 87 -4.19 6.09 -7.25
N GLY A 88 -3.07 5.39 -7.07
CA GLY A 88 -1.77 5.98 -6.76
C GLY A 88 -1.61 6.52 -5.35
N ASN A 89 -2.65 6.48 -4.50
CA ASN A 89 -2.54 6.87 -3.10
C ASN A 89 -1.48 6.03 -2.40
N THR A 90 -0.63 6.67 -1.60
CA THR A 90 0.51 6.01 -0.95
C THR A 90 0.12 5.23 0.31
N GLY A 91 -1.11 5.39 0.81
CA GLY A 91 -1.60 4.73 2.03
C GLY A 91 -1.17 5.39 3.33
N ARG A 92 -0.33 6.44 3.28
CA ARG A 92 0.18 7.17 4.44
C ARG A 92 -0.93 7.97 5.13
N ALA A 93 -0.85 8.15 6.45
CA ALA A 93 -1.82 8.97 7.17
C ALA A 93 -1.72 10.47 6.85
N SER A 94 -0.64 10.92 6.22
CA SER A 94 -0.50 12.27 5.68
C SER A 94 -1.24 12.47 4.34
N ALA A 95 -1.59 11.39 3.64
CA ALA A 95 -2.45 11.46 2.46
C ALA A 95 -3.92 11.36 2.89
N GLY A 96 -4.82 12.07 2.21
CA GLY A 96 -6.25 11.90 2.41
C GLY A 96 -6.71 10.50 2.02
N LEU A 97 -7.76 9.98 2.69
CA LEU A 97 -8.22 8.60 2.52
C LEU A 97 -8.72 8.28 1.10
N MET A 98 -9.28 9.28 0.41
CA MET A 98 -9.84 9.16 -0.95
C MET A 98 -9.13 10.09 -1.94
N THR A 99 -7.92 10.54 -1.63
CA THR A 99 -7.15 11.44 -2.49
C THR A 99 -6.39 10.63 -3.55
N PRO A 100 -6.74 10.72 -4.84
CA PRO A 100 -5.92 10.13 -5.89
C PRO A 100 -4.57 10.83 -5.97
N MET A 101 -3.54 10.10 -6.37
CA MET A 101 -2.18 10.62 -6.51
C MET A 101 -1.53 10.07 -7.78
N PRO A 102 -0.50 10.73 -8.33
CA PRO A 102 0.23 10.19 -9.47
C PRO A 102 0.83 8.82 -9.17
N ILE A 103 0.63 7.86 -10.07
CA ILE A 103 1.31 6.56 -10.01
C ILE A 103 2.75 6.76 -10.51
N PRO A 104 3.78 6.29 -9.79
CA PRO A 104 5.15 6.32 -10.28
C PRO A 104 5.28 5.63 -11.64
N ALA A 105 6.03 6.23 -12.57
CA ALA A 105 6.07 5.78 -13.97
C ALA A 105 6.51 4.31 -14.12
N ASP A 106 7.43 3.86 -13.28
CA ASP A 106 7.93 2.49 -13.24
C ASP A 106 6.88 1.48 -12.72
N LEU A 107 5.98 1.92 -11.82
CA LEU A 107 4.82 1.13 -11.40
C LEU A 107 3.75 1.09 -12.48
N ALA A 108 3.48 2.20 -13.16
CA ALA A 108 2.40 2.30 -14.15
C ALA A 108 2.51 1.21 -15.24
N SER A 109 3.72 0.93 -15.74
CA SER A 109 3.95 -0.13 -16.72
C SER A 109 3.62 -1.53 -16.19
N ALA A 110 3.83 -1.79 -14.90
CA ALA A 110 3.55 -3.09 -14.28
C ALA A 110 2.08 -3.27 -13.88
N LEU A 111 1.35 -2.15 -13.68
CA LEU A 111 -0.07 -2.12 -13.32
C LEU A 111 -0.99 -2.04 -14.54
N ALA A 112 -0.44 -1.74 -15.72
CA ALA A 112 -1.16 -1.84 -16.99
C ALA A 112 -1.69 -3.27 -17.18
N ARG A 113 -2.93 -3.37 -17.67
CA ARG A 113 -3.63 -4.64 -17.92
C ARG A 113 -3.19 -5.29 -19.21
#